data_AF-A0A1J5SYT5-F1
#
_entry.id   AF-A0A1J5SYT5-F1
#
_cell.length_a   1.000
_cell.length_b   1.000
_cell.length_c   1.000
_cell.angle_alpha   90.00
_cell.angle_beta   90.00
_cell.angle_gamma   90.00
#
_symmetry.space_group_name_H-M   'P 1'
#
loop_
_entity.id
_entity.type
_entity.pdbx_description
1 polymer ?
#
loop_
_entity_poly.entity_id
_entity_poly.type
_entity_poly.pdbx_seq_one_letter_code
_entity_poly.pdbx_strand_id
1 'polypeptide(L)'
;MSAVTFDTLKFVKTLENAGFNAQQAEAIAQAQQTAISESAELILATKDDVTSIRSDILKVDAEIRLLKWMSGATFAAVMTILIRLFLSIPH
;
A
#
# COMPACT_ATOMS: atom_id res chain seq x y z
N MET A 1 -6.13 12.83 1.64
CA MET A 1 -4.93 13.26 0.90
C MET A 1 -4.27 14.40 1.64
N SER A 2 -2.98 14.31 2.00
CA SER A 2 -2.25 15.53 2.38
C SER A 2 -1.83 16.17 1.07
N ALA A 3 -2.73 16.95 0.47
CA ALA A 3 -2.39 17.74 -0.70
C ALA A 3 -1.26 18.70 -0.28
N VAL A 4 -0.07 18.54 -0.85
CA VAL A 4 0.97 19.56 -0.71
C VAL A 4 0.41 20.80 -1.40
N THR A 5 -0.05 21.76 -0.62
CA THR A 5 -0.69 22.96 -1.15
C THR A 5 0.40 23.91 -1.61
N PHE A 6 0.56 24.07 -2.92
CA PHE A 6 1.48 25.07 -3.46
C PHE A 6 0.83 26.44 -3.37
N ASP A 7 1.35 27.30 -2.49
CA ASP A 7 0.90 28.69 -2.34
C ASP A 7 1.57 29.57 -3.40
N THR A 8 0.90 29.67 -4.55
CA THR A 8 1.35 30.45 -5.71
C THR A 8 1.59 31.91 -5.35
N LEU A 9 0.76 32.50 -4.47
CA LEU A 9 0.89 33.91 -4.07
C LEU A 9 2.14 34.15 -3.23
N LYS A 10 2.39 33.29 -2.24
CA LYS A 10 3.62 33.37 -1.42
C LYS A 10 4.86 33.15 -2.28
N PHE A 11 4.78 32.26 -3.26
CA PHE A 11 5.89 31.97 -4.18
C PHE A 11 6.20 33.16 -5.11
N VAL A 12 5.18 33.75 -5.74
CA VAL A 12 5.35 34.97 -6.58
C VAL A 12 5.99 36.10 -5.77
N LYS A 13 5.47 36.39 -4.57
CA LYS A 13 6.04 37.43 -3.69
C LYS A 13 7.49 37.16 -3.31
N THR A 14 7.87 35.90 -3.17
CA THR A 14 9.26 35.52 -2.86
C THR A 14 10.17 35.83 -4.04
N LEU A 15 9.73 35.56 -5.28
CA LEU A 15 10.48 35.88 -6.49
C LEU A 15 10.58 37.40 -6.70
N GLU A 16 9.48 38.13 -6.51
CA GLU A 16 9.47 39.60 -6.60
C GLU A 16 10.45 40.24 -5.60
N ASN A 17 10.44 39.78 -4.35
CA ASN A 17 11.39 40.23 -3.32
C ASN A 17 12.85 39.87 -3.65
N ALA A 18 13.08 38.85 -4.49
CA ALA A 18 14.39 38.47 -5.00
C ALA A 18 14.81 39.25 -6.26
N GLY A 19 13.99 40.20 -6.72
CA GLY A 19 14.30 41.08 -7.85
C GLY A 19 13.77 40.61 -9.21
N PHE A 20 12.94 39.56 -9.25
CA PHE A 20 12.21 39.20 -10.46
C PHE A 20 11.08 40.20 -10.70
N ASN A 21 10.80 40.51 -11.97
CA ASN A 21 9.61 41.30 -12.29
C ASN A 21 8.34 40.44 -12.15
N ALA A 22 7.17 41.09 -12.00
CA ALA A 22 5.89 40.40 -11.79
C ALA A 22 5.60 39.34 -12.86
N GLN A 23 5.88 39.66 -14.13
CA GLN A 23 5.61 38.77 -15.25
C GLN A 23 6.50 37.50 -15.22
N GLN A 24 7.77 37.64 -14.83
CA GLN A 24 8.67 36.51 -14.61
C GLN A 24 8.25 35.68 -13.40
N ALA A 25 7.90 36.35 -12.29
CA ALA A 25 7.49 35.68 -11.06
C ALA A 25 6.22 34.84 -11.28
N GLU A 26 5.21 35.39 -11.97
CA GLU A 26 4.00 34.67 -12.35
C GLU A 26 4.28 33.50 -13.30
N ALA A 27 5.09 33.70 -14.34
CA ALA A 27 5.42 32.66 -15.30
C ALA A 27 6.14 31.47 -14.65
N ILE A 28 7.09 31.73 -13.75
CA ILE A 28 7.81 30.69 -13.00
C ILE A 28 6.86 29.97 -12.03
N ALA A 29 6.02 30.72 -11.32
CA ALA A 29 5.04 30.15 -10.40
C ALA A 29 4.07 29.20 -11.11
N GLN A 30 3.61 29.59 -12.30
CA GLN A 30 2.70 28.80 -13.10
C GLN A 30 3.38 27.54 -13.66
N ALA A 31 4.59 27.66 -14.21
CA ALA A 31 5.36 26.51 -14.69
C ALA A 31 5.63 25.49 -13.56
N GLN A 32 5.95 25.98 -12.36
CA GLN A 32 6.22 25.12 -11.21
C GLN A 32 4.96 24.47 -10.65
N GLN A 33 3.83 25.18 -10.64
CA GLN A 33 2.53 24.60 -10.27
C GLN A 33 2.12 23.48 -11.23
N THR A 34 2.31 23.67 -12.54
CA THR A 34 2.06 22.63 -13.53
C THR A 34 2.95 21.41 -13.29
N ALA A 35 4.26 21.61 -13.12
CA ALA A 35 5.20 20.51 -12.86
C ALA A 35 4.88 19.73 -11.56
N ILE A 36 4.45 20.42 -10.49
CA ILE A 36 4.03 19.78 -9.25
C ILE A 36 2.73 19.00 -9.44
N SER A 37 1.77 19.54 -10.18
CA SER A 37 0.50 18.87 -10.47
C SER A 37 0.72 17.60 -11.30
N GLU A 38 1.52 17.69 -12.36
CA GLU A 38 1.87 16.54 -13.22
C GLU A 38 2.68 15.47 -12.49
N SER A 39 3.58 15.86 -11.58
CA SER A 39 4.37 14.90 -10.79
C SER A 39 3.57 14.29 -9.62
N ALA A 40 2.60 15.01 -9.07
CA ALA A 40 1.71 14.48 -8.03
C ALA A 40 0.81 13.37 -8.56
N GLU A 41 0.45 13.39 -9.84
CA GLU A 41 -0.31 12.33 -10.51
C GLU A 41 0.50 11.03 -10.70
N LEU A 42 1.84 11.10 -10.72
CA LEU A 42 2.71 9.98 -11.07
C LEU A 42 3.15 9.09 -9.88
N ILE A 43 3.03 9.54 -8.63
CA ILE A 43 3.77 8.92 -7.50
C ILE A 43 2.90 8.15 -6.48
N LEU A 44 1.58 8.24 -6.52
CA LEU A 44 0.77 7.70 -5.43
C LEU A 44 -0.04 6.48 -5.86
N ALA A 45 0.51 5.27 -5.64
CA ALA A 45 -0.34 4.22 -5.10
C ALA A 45 -1.03 4.84 -3.89
N THR A 46 -2.34 5.06 -3.98
CA THR A 46 -3.05 5.87 -3.01
C THR A 46 -2.90 5.19 -1.65
N LYS A 47 -2.84 5.95 -0.54
CA LYS A 47 -2.83 5.34 0.80
C LYS A 47 -3.94 4.28 0.96
N ASP A 48 -5.03 4.47 0.24
CA ASP A 48 -6.16 3.56 0.16
C ASP A 48 -5.79 2.24 -0.52
N ASP A 49 -4.97 2.26 -1.59
CA ASP A 49 -4.44 1.05 -2.26
C ASP A 49 -3.51 0.26 -1.34
N VAL A 50 -2.66 0.95 -0.59
CA VAL A 50 -1.78 0.28 0.41
C VAL A 50 -2.62 -0.33 1.54
N THR A 51 -3.70 0.35 1.93
CA THR A 51 -4.60 -0.12 2.99
C THR A 51 -5.42 -1.32 2.51
N SER A 52 -5.90 -1.31 1.27
CA SER A 52 -6.64 -2.44 0.68
C SER A 52 -5.75 -3.68 0.54
N ILE A 53 -4.53 -3.52 0.02
CA ILE A 53 -3.55 -4.62 -0.06
C ILE A 53 -3.25 -5.20 1.34
N ARG A 54 -3.10 -4.34 2.35
CA ARG A 54 -2.88 -4.79 3.73
C ARG A 54 -4.05 -5.61 4.27
N SER A 55 -5.28 -5.17 4.00
CA SER A 55 -6.49 -5.90 4.38
C SER A 55 -6.54 -7.28 3.72
N ASP A 56 -6.25 -7.35 2.42
CA ASP A 56 -6.25 -8.61 1.67
C ASP A 56 -5.19 -9.58 2.18
N ILE A 57 -3.99 -9.08 2.50
CA ILE A 57 -2.91 -9.89 3.10
C ILE A 57 -3.35 -10.48 4.44
N LEU A 58 -4.00 -9.69 5.31
CA LEU A 58 -4.47 -10.16 6.61
C LEU A 58 -5.55 -11.24 6.46
N LYS A 59 -6.45 -11.08 5.49
CA LYS A 59 -7.47 -12.07 5.19
C LYS A 59 -6.85 -13.39 4.72
N VAL A 60 -5.90 -13.32 3.79
CA VAL A 60 -5.17 -14.48 3.28
C VAL A 60 -4.37 -15.19 4.38
N ASP A 61 -3.71 -14.46 5.30
CA ASP A 61 -3.00 -15.09 6.43
C ASP A 61 -3.95 -15.87 7.34
N ALA A 62 -5.13 -15.31 7.61
CA ALA A 62 -6.15 -15.96 8.42
C ALA A 62 -6.65 -17.26 7.76
N GLU A 63 -6.96 -17.21 6.46
CA GLU A 63 -7.39 -18.38 5.68
C GLU A 63 -6.31 -19.45 5.61
N ILE A 64 -5.04 -19.07 5.36
CA ILE A 64 -3.90 -20.00 5.35
C ILE A 64 -3.70 -20.64 6.72
N ARG A 65 -3.83 -19.88 7.81
CA ARG A 65 -3.69 -20.41 9.17
C ARG A 65 -4.77 -21.43 9.47
N LEU A 66 -6.02 -21.15 9.11
CA LEU A 66 -7.13 -22.09 9.25
C LEU A 66 -6.88 -23.36 8.43
N LEU A 67 -6.46 -23.20 7.17
CA LEU A 67 -6.14 -24.33 6.28
C LEU A 67 -5.02 -25.20 6.85
N LYS A 68 -3.97 -24.61 7.43
CA LYS A 68 -2.89 -25.35 8.11
C LYS A 68 -3.42 -26.20 9.27
N TRP A 69 -4.28 -25.65 10.11
CA TRP A 69 -4.89 -26.40 11.22
C TRP A 69 -5.81 -27.53 10.74
N MET A 70 -6.64 -27.26 9.73
CA MET A 70 -7.51 -28.28 9.14
C MET A 70 -6.70 -29.41 8.49
N SER A 71 -5.65 -29.06 7.76
CA SER A 71 -4.74 -30.04 7.15
C SER A 71 -4.04 -30.88 8.22
N GLY A 72 -3.51 -30.25 9.28
CA GLY A 72 -2.89 -30.95 10.40
C GLY A 72 -3.85 -31.89 11.12
N ALA A 73 -5.08 -31.44 11.41
CA ALA A 73 -6.12 -32.26 12.04
C ALA A 73 -6.51 -33.47 11.16
N THR A 74 -6.66 -33.25 9.86
CA THR A 74 -6.98 -34.32 8.89
C THR A 74 -5.84 -35.33 8.81
N PHE A 75 -4.59 -34.86 8.76
CA PHE A 75 -3.41 -35.72 8.81
C PHE A 75 -3.37 -36.57 10.09
N ALA A 76 -3.60 -35.95 11.25
CA ALA A 76 -3.62 -36.66 12.53
C ALA A 76 -4.74 -37.73 12.57
N ALA A 77 -5.92 -37.42 12.04
CA ALA A 77 -7.02 -38.37 11.95
C ALA A 77 -6.66 -39.60 11.08
N VAL A 78 -6.08 -39.37 9.89
CA VAL A 78 -5.62 -40.44 9.01
C VAL A 78 -4.52 -41.27 9.66
N MET A 79 -3.53 -40.61 10.27
CA MET A 79 -2.43 -41.30 10.98
C MET A 79 -2.96 -42.18 12.12
N THR A 80 -3.96 -41.71 12.87
CA THR A 80 -4.58 -42.48 13.95
C THR A 80 -5.22 -43.78 13.41
N ILE A 81 -5.89 -43.71 12.26
CA ILE A 81 -6.49 -44.88 11.61
C ILE A 81 -5.41 -45.86 11.15
N LEU A 82 -4.35 -45.37 10.51
CA LEU A 82 -3.23 -46.19 10.03
C LEU A 82 -2.51 -46.90 11.17
N ILE A 83 -2.22 -46.20 12.27
CA ILE A 83 -1.61 -46.77 13.47
C ILE A 83 -2.50 -47.88 14.04
N ARG A 84 -3.80 -47.63 14.18
CA ARG A 84 -4.74 -48.61 14.70
C ARG A 84 -4.82 -49.86 13.82
N LEU A 85 -4.84 -49.67 12.49
CA LEU A 85 -4.86 -50.79 11.54
C LEU A 85 -3.59 -51.64 11.67
N PHE A 86 -2.41 -51.01 11.72
CA PHE A 86 -1.14 -51.71 11.86
C PHE A 86 -1.08 -52.54 13.16
N LEU A 87 -1.51 -51.98 14.29
CA LEU A 87 -1.54 -52.69 15.58
C LEU A 87 -2.58 -53.83 15.64
N SER A 88 -3.58 -53.83 14.75
CA SER A 88 -4.65 -54.84 14.73
C SER A 88 -4.31 -56.04 13.83
N ILE A 89 -3.18 -56.03 13.13
CA ILE A 89 -2.73 -57.16 12.31
C ILE A 89 -2.13 -58.20 13.27
N PRO A 90 -2.72 -59.40 13.41
CA PRO A 90 -2.12 -60.46 14.22
C PRO A 90 -0.83 -60.96 13.54
N HIS A 91 0.25 -61.04 14.33
CA HIS A 91 1.52 -61.64 13.93
C HIS A 91 1.49 -63.17 14.05
#